data_AF-A0A2N2GL78-F1
#
_entry.id   AF-A0A2N2GL78-F1
#
_cell.length_a   1.000
_cell.length_b   1.000
_cell.length_c   1.000
_cell.angle_alpha   90.00
_cell.angle_beta   90.00
_cell.angle_gamma   90.00
#
_symmetry.space_group_name_H-M   'P 1'
#
loop_
_entity.id
_entity.type
_entity.pdbx_description
1 polymer ?
#
loop_
_entity_poly.entity_id
_entity_poly.type
_entity_poly.pdbx_seq_one_letter_code
_entity_poly.pdbx_strand_id
1 'polypeptide(L)'
;MGVNGSLEVPKKPVSNKKKTAKERLLEFCGLFGKEDQVLVVINADPDAIASAMAVKRLLRYRVKSVTIAYPNEIRRLNNVVMVDL
;
A
#
# COMPACT_ATOMS: atom_id res chain seq x y z
N MET A 1 -37.79 -40.46 -2.61
CA MET A 1 -37.47 -39.13 -3.17
C MET A 1 -36.75 -38.33 -2.10
N GLY A 2 -35.56 -37.85 -2.44
CA GLY A 2 -34.46 -37.56 -1.51
C GLY A 2 -34.65 -36.36 -0.59
N VAL A 3 -33.94 -36.44 0.53
CA VAL A 3 -33.87 -35.48 1.63
C VAL A 3 -33.19 -34.18 1.15
N ASN A 4 -33.88 -33.04 1.29
CA ASN A 4 -33.26 -31.73 1.09
C ASN A 4 -32.45 -31.38 2.33
N GLY A 5 -31.18 -31.80 2.33
CA GLY A 5 -30.18 -31.30 3.26
C GLY A 5 -29.80 -29.87 2.89
N SER A 6 -30.41 -28.90 3.56
CA SER A 6 -29.90 -27.54 3.61
C SER A 6 -28.55 -27.57 4.31
N LEU A 7 -27.47 -27.64 3.53
CA LEU A 7 -26.10 -27.46 4.02
C LEU A 7 -25.97 -26.01 4.48
N GLU A 8 -26.11 -25.78 5.78
CA GLU A 8 -25.77 -24.51 6.42
C GLU A 8 -24.29 -24.22 6.17
N VAL A 9 -24.03 -23.25 5.31
CA VAL A 9 -22.68 -22.72 5.07
C VAL A 9 -22.23 -22.06 6.37
N PRO A 10 -21.13 -22.50 7.01
CA PRO A 10 -20.67 -21.88 8.24
C PRO A 10 -20.26 -20.43 7.95
N LYS A 11 -21.11 -19.48 8.33
CA LYS A 11 -20.78 -18.05 8.33
C LYS A 11 -19.74 -17.85 9.42
N LYS A 12 -18.46 -17.85 9.03
CA LYS A 12 -17.36 -17.47 9.92
C LYS A 12 -17.73 -16.17 10.61
N PRO A 13 -17.65 -16.10 11.95
CA PRO A 13 -17.97 -14.87 12.66
C PRO A 13 -17.02 -13.79 12.18
N VAL A 14 -17.57 -12.72 11.60
CA VAL A 14 -16.80 -11.53 11.21
C VAL A 14 -16.41 -10.83 12.51
N SER A 15 -15.35 -11.32 13.15
CA SER A 15 -14.75 -10.70 14.31
C SER A 15 -14.20 -9.35 13.86
N ASN A 16 -14.82 -8.28 14.33
CA ASN A 16 -14.45 -6.89 14.01
C ASN A 16 -13.15 -6.45 14.74
N LYS A 17 -12.21 -7.38 14.97
CA LYS A 17 -10.90 -7.06 15.54
C LYS A 17 -10.16 -6.16 14.56
N LYS A 18 -9.87 -4.93 14.99
CA LYS A 18 -9.01 -4.01 14.25
C LYS A 18 -7.67 -4.72 14.05
N LYS A 19 -7.36 -5.08 12.80
CA LYS A 19 -6.07 -5.70 12.43
C LYS A 19 -4.93 -4.80 12.91
N THR A 20 -3.92 -5.40 13.49
CA THR A 20 -2.69 -4.71 13.88
C THR A 20 -1.98 -4.15 12.63
N ALA A 21 -1.15 -3.13 12.81
CA ALA A 21 -0.34 -2.59 11.70
C ALA A 21 0.54 -3.67 11.06
N LYS A 22 1.03 -4.61 11.88
CA LYS A 22 1.83 -5.76 11.41
C LYS A 22 1.03 -6.69 10.50
N GLU A 23 -0.20 -7.04 10.88
CA GLU A 23 -1.05 -7.92 10.05
C GLU A 23 -1.38 -7.25 8.71
N ARG A 24 -1.73 -5.96 8.72
CA ARG A 24 -2.00 -5.21 7.48
C ARG A 24 -0.77 -5.14 6.57
N LEU A 25 0.41 -4.97 7.15
CA LEU A 25 1.67 -4.97 6.41
C LEU A 25 1.97 -6.33 5.77
N LEU A 26 1.76 -7.42 6.50
CA LEU A 26 1.96 -8.77 5.98
C LEU A 26 0.99 -9.09 4.84
N GLU A 27 -0.28 -8.70 4.99
CA GLU A 27 -1.29 -8.83 3.93
C GLU A 27 -0.90 -8.01 2.70
N PHE A 28 -0.50 -6.75 2.88
CA PHE A 28 -0.03 -5.89 1.80
C PHE A 28 1.17 -6.50 1.05
N CYS A 29 2.21 -6.93 1.78
CA CYS A 29 3.38 -7.57 1.18
C CYS A 29 3.06 -8.93 0.54
N GLY A 30 1.98 -9.59 0.96
CA GLY A 30 1.52 -10.86 0.40
C GLY A 30 0.82 -10.71 -0.96
N LEU A 31 0.48 -9.49 -1.38
CA LEU A 31 -0.12 -9.22 -2.69
C LEU A 31 0.89 -9.30 -3.84
N PHE A 32 2.19 -9.28 -3.55
CA PHE A 32 3.24 -9.18 -4.55
C PHE A 32 4.11 -10.45 -4.62
N GLY A 33 4.43 -10.88 -5.83
CA GLY A 33 5.32 -11.98 -6.15
C GLY A 33 6.73 -11.55 -6.59
N LYS A 34 7.64 -12.52 -6.69
CA LYS A 34 9.06 -12.27 -7.05
C LYS A 34 9.26 -11.70 -8.45
N GLU A 35 8.39 -12.07 -9.40
CA GLU A 35 8.50 -11.63 -10.80
C GLU A 35 7.82 -10.29 -11.07
N ASP A 36 7.12 -9.73 -10.09
CA ASP A 36 6.31 -8.52 -10.28
C ASP A 36 7.18 -7.27 -10.48
N GLN A 37 6.71 -6.38 -11.35
CA GLN A 37 7.25 -5.04 -11.52
C GLN A 37 6.22 -4.03 -11.01
N VAL A 38 6.56 -3.33 -9.93
CA VAL A 38 5.61 -2.48 -9.21
C VAL A 38 5.87 -1.01 -9.56
N LEU A 39 4.83 -0.32 -10.03
CA LEU A 39 4.84 1.12 -10.26
C LEU A 39 4.13 1.84 -9.11
N VAL A 40 4.84 2.71 -8.39
CA VAL A 40 4.29 3.58 -7.35
C VAL A 40 4.13 4.97 -7.93
N VAL A 41 2.90 5.39 -8.19
CA VAL A 41 2.61 6.73 -8.70
C VAL A 41 2.29 7.66 -7.53
N ILE A 42 2.98 8.79 -7.45
CA ILE A 42 2.75 9.80 -6.42
C ILE A 42 2.63 11.20 -7.02
N ASN A 43 1.95 12.09 -6.31
CA ASN A 43 2.18 13.53 -6.48
C ASN A 43 3.50 13.89 -5.79
N ALA A 44 4.30 14.78 -6.39
CA ALA A 44 5.68 15.06 -5.97
C ALA A 44 5.80 15.97 -4.74
N ASP A 45 5.21 15.54 -3.61
CA ASP A 45 5.32 16.17 -2.31
C ASP A 45 6.31 15.39 -1.43
N PRO A 46 7.15 16.01 -0.59
CA PRO A 46 8.15 15.26 0.19
C PRO A 46 7.58 14.19 1.13
N ASP A 47 6.36 14.38 1.63
CA ASP A 47 5.66 13.36 2.44
C ASP A 47 5.23 12.16 1.59
N ALA A 48 4.83 12.41 0.33
CA ALA A 48 4.50 11.38 -0.64
C ALA A 48 5.76 10.65 -1.15
N ILE A 49 6.87 11.38 -1.35
CA ILE A 49 8.18 10.81 -1.68
C ILE A 49 8.65 9.91 -0.53
N ALA A 50 8.58 10.37 0.72
CA ALA A 50 8.94 9.57 1.88
C ALA A 50 8.10 8.28 1.97
N SER A 51 6.79 8.40 1.75
CA SER A 51 5.86 7.26 1.72
C SER A 51 6.19 6.29 0.59
N ALA A 52 6.48 6.78 -0.62
CA ALA A 52 6.86 5.94 -1.76
C ALA A 52 8.20 5.24 -1.55
N MET A 53 9.17 5.93 -0.94
CA MET A 53 10.46 5.34 -0.58
C MET A 53 10.28 4.24 0.48
N ALA A 54 9.39 4.43 1.46
CA ALA A 54 9.06 3.40 2.43
C ALA A 54 8.45 2.15 1.75
N VAL A 55 7.50 2.33 0.83
CA VAL A 55 6.93 1.22 0.04
C VAL A 55 8.00 0.52 -0.80
N LYS A 56 8.85 1.29 -1.50
CA LYS A 56 9.99 0.75 -2.25
C LYS A 56 10.93 -0.06 -1.36
N ARG A 57 11.17 0.39 -0.12
CA ARG A 57 12.01 -0.33 0.86
C ARG A 57 11.37 -1.64 1.31
N LEU A 58 10.06 -1.65 1.56
CA LEU A 58 9.30 -2.85 1.93
C LEU A 58 9.33 -3.92 0.83
N LEU A 59 9.26 -3.50 -0.43
CA LEU A 59 9.19 -4.40 -1.59
C LEU A 59 10.57 -4.76 -2.19
N ARG A 60 11.68 -4.11 -1.78
CA ARG A 60 13.03 -4.24 -2.38
C ARG A 60 13.55 -5.66 -2.57
N TYR A 61 13.17 -6.59 -1.68
CA TYR A 61 13.61 -8.00 -1.73
C TYR A 61 12.46 -8.97 -2.02
N ARG A 62 11.27 -8.45 -2.36
CA ARG A 62 10.06 -9.23 -2.58
C ARG A 62 9.67 -9.29 -4.06
N VAL A 63 9.96 -8.25 -4.82
CA VAL A 63 9.56 -8.10 -6.24
C VAL A 63 10.77 -7.85 -7.13
N LYS A 64 10.61 -8.00 -8.45
CA LYS A 64 11.68 -7.86 -9.44
C LYS A 64 12.17 -6.43 -9.56
N SER A 65 11.24 -5.47 -9.57
CA SER A 65 11.57 -4.05 -9.58
C SER A 65 10.47 -3.19 -8.97
N VAL A 66 10.86 -2.05 -8.42
CA VAL A 66 9.94 -1.02 -7.94
C VAL A 66 10.35 0.32 -8.51
N THR A 67 9.45 0.91 -9.30
CA THR A 67 9.63 2.21 -9.95
C THR A 67 8.71 3.21 -9.29
N ILE A 68 9.24 4.38 -8.91
CA ILE A 68 8.43 5.50 -8.41
C ILE A 68 8.30 6.49 -9.58
N ALA A 69 7.07 6.82 -9.94
CA ALA A 69 6.77 7.81 -10.97
C ALA A 69 5.96 8.95 -10.39
N TYR A 70 6.23 10.16 -10.86
CA TYR A 70 5.50 11.36 -10.47
C TYR A 70 5.34 12.26 -11.70
N PRO A 71 4.12 12.72 -12.01
CA PRO A 71 3.87 13.55 -13.19
C PRO A 71 4.17 15.04 -12.94
N ASN A 72 4.42 15.44 -11.70
CA ASN A 72 4.53 16.85 -11.30
C ASN A 72 5.97 17.20 -10.90
N GLU A 73 6.43 18.42 -11.17
CA GLU A 73 7.73 18.89 -10.66
C GLU A 73 7.72 18.91 -9.13
N ILE A 74 8.85 18.56 -8.49
CA ILE A 74 9.00 18.60 -7.02
C ILE A 74 8.95 20.07 -6.57
N ARG A 75 7.75 20.62 -6.42
CA ARG A 75 7.52 21.99 -5.96
C ARG A 75 7.51 22.04 -4.43
N ARG A 76 8.69 21.90 -3.82
CA ARG A 76 8.96 22.62 -2.55
C ARG A 76 9.84 23.82 -2.84
N LEU A 77 9.22 24.84 -3.43
CA LEU A 77 9.68 26.22 -3.29
C LEU A 77 8.80 27.00 -2.29
N ASN A 78 8.02 26.35 -1.42
CA ASN A 78 7.08 27.06 -0.55
C ASN A 78 7.70 27.64 0.74
N ASN A 79 9.01 27.87 0.78
CA ASN A 79 9.57 28.87 1.68
C ASN A 79 9.44 30.28 1.07
N VAL A 80 8.28 30.63 0.50
CA VAL A 80 7.98 32.01 0.03
C VAL A 80 7.28 32.82 1.12
N VAL A 81 7.44 32.47 2.40
CA VAL A 81 6.77 33.18 3.51
C VAL A 81 7.71 33.52 4.70
N MET A 82 9.03 33.51 4.50
CA MET A 82 10.00 33.94 5.54
C MET A 82 11.07 34.92 5.02
N VAL A 83 10.75 35.77 4.04
CA VAL A 83 11.58 36.94 3.67
C VAL A 83 10.68 38.05 3.11
N ASP A 84 9.71 38.53 3.90
CA ASP A 84 9.18 39.90 3.83
C ASP A 84 8.16 40.09 4.96
N LEU A 85 8.69 40.23 6.19
CA LEU A 85 8.35 41.28 7.16
C LEU A 85 9.29 41.18 8.37
#